data_AF-A0AAX6SEE6-F1
#
_entry.id   AF-A0AAX6SEE6-F1
#
_cell.length_a   1.000
_cell.length_b   1.000
_cell.length_c   1.000
_cell.angle_alpha   90.00
_cell.angle_beta   90.00
_cell.angle_gamma   90.00
#
_symmetry.space_group_name_H-M   'P 1'
#
loop_
_entity.id
_entity.type
_entity.pdbx_description
1 polymer ?
#
loop_
_entity_poly.entity_id
_entity_poly.type
_entity_poly.pdbx_seq_one_letter_code
_entity_poly.pdbx_strand_id
1 'polypeptide(L)'
;MEPVNYERVREYSQKVLHRQPDNAKALYRAGVAFFHLQDYEQAQHYLLAAGHRQPKDASVRRYLQLTQSELSSYRREQKQLYLGMFG
;
A
#
# COMPACT_ATOMS: atom_id res chain seq x y z
N MET A 1 0.66 24.76 -5.65
CA MET A 1 -0.20 23.61 -5.27
C MET A 1 0.42 23.00 -4.03
N GLU A 2 -0.33 22.86 -2.93
CA GLU A 2 0.20 22.20 -1.73
C GLU A 2 0.47 20.71 -2.01
N PRO A 3 1.53 20.13 -1.44
CA PRO A 3 1.81 18.71 -1.60
C PRO A 3 0.68 17.87 -0.98
N VAL A 4 0.39 16.72 -1.60
CA VAL A 4 -0.65 15.81 -1.10
C VAL A 4 -0.25 15.29 0.27
N ASN A 5 -1.07 15.56 1.29
CA ASN A 5 -0.86 15.06 2.64
C ASN A 5 -1.41 13.63 2.76
N TYR A 6 -0.54 12.64 2.55
CA TYR A 6 -0.92 11.22 2.59
C TYR A 6 -1.28 10.72 4.00
N GLU A 7 -0.74 11.32 5.07
CA GLU A 7 -1.16 11.05 6.46
C GLU A 7 -2.65 11.34 6.64
N ARG A 8 -3.12 12.48 6.14
CA ARG A 8 -4.53 12.86 6.17
C ARG A 8 -5.38 11.96 5.28
N VAL A 9 -4.88 11.55 4.10
CA VAL A 9 -5.60 10.58 3.24
C VAL A 9 -5.76 9.24 3.95
N ARG A 10 -4.71 8.76 4.63
CA ARG A 10 -4.75 7.53 5.43
C ARG A 10 -5.83 7.64 6.51
N GLU A 11 -5.79 8.70 7.31
CA GLU A 11 -6.72 8.89 8.43
C GLU A 11 -8.19 8.92 7.96
N TYR A 12 -8.51 9.72 6.94
CA TYR A 12 -9.89 9.79 6.44
C TYR A 12 -10.33 8.49 5.78
N SER A 13 -9.45 7.81 5.04
CA SER A 13 -9.78 6.52 4.43
C SER A 13 -10.07 5.48 5.50
N GLN A 14 -9.28 5.43 6.58
CA GLN A 14 -9.52 4.56 7.72
C GLN A 14 -10.83 4.87 8.46
N LYS A 15 -11.19 6.15 8.63
CA LYS A 15 -12.49 6.55 9.20
C LYS A 15 -13.66 6.03 8.35
N VAL A 16 -13.54 6.06 7.02
CA VAL A 16 -14.56 5.49 6.13
C VAL A 16 -14.61 3.98 6.28
N LEU A 17 -13.46 3.31 6.30
CA LEU A 17 -13.38 1.85 6.45
C LEU A 17 -13.92 1.36 7.79
N HIS A 18 -13.81 2.15 8.85
CA HIS A 18 -14.43 1.83 10.14
C HIS A 18 -15.96 1.73 10.04
N ARG A 19 -16.59 2.54 9.18
CA ARG A 19 -18.04 2.51 8.95
C ARG A 19 -18.44 1.59 7.80
N GLN A 20 -17.57 1.42 6.83
CA GLN A 20 -17.77 0.66 5.60
C GLN A 20 -16.50 -0.13 5.26
N PRO A 21 -16.27 -1.29 5.91
CA PRO A 21 -15.03 -2.06 5.76
C PRO A 21 -14.73 -2.48 4.32
N ASP A 22 -15.79 -2.62 3.53
CA ASP A 22 -15.77 -3.13 2.16
C ASP A 22 -15.75 -2.03 1.09
N ASN A 23 -15.62 -0.76 1.49
CA ASN A 23 -15.64 0.35 0.56
C ASN A 23 -14.38 0.34 -0.32
N ALA A 24 -14.52 -0.12 -1.56
CA ALA A 24 -13.41 -0.29 -2.49
C ALA A 24 -12.60 1.00 -2.73
N LYS A 25 -13.27 2.16 -2.79
CA LYS A 25 -12.59 3.46 -2.96
C LYS A 25 -11.76 3.82 -1.74
N ALA A 26 -12.27 3.57 -0.53
CA ALA A 26 -11.55 3.82 0.71
C ALA A 26 -10.38 2.84 0.89
N LEU A 27 -10.56 1.56 0.54
CA LEU A 27 -9.48 0.57 0.50
C LEU A 27 -8.37 1.01 -0.45
N TYR A 28 -8.72 1.42 -1.68
CA TYR A 28 -7.74 1.91 -2.65
C TYR A 28 -7.01 3.17 -2.14
N ARG A 29 -7.74 4.17 -1.62
CA ARG A 29 -7.15 5.40 -1.09
C ARG A 29 -6.25 5.16 0.12
N ALA A 30 -6.63 4.25 1.02
CA ALA A 30 -5.78 3.83 2.13
C ALA A 30 -4.49 3.19 1.59
N GLY A 31 -4.60 2.24 0.65
CA GLY A 31 -3.46 1.57 0.05
C GLY A 31 -2.49 2.52 -0.65
N VAL A 32 -3.00 3.46 -1.44
CA VAL A 32 -2.18 4.51 -2.07
C VAL A 32 -1.51 5.41 -1.02
N ALA A 33 -2.22 5.79 0.03
CA ALA A 33 -1.63 6.60 1.10
C ALA A 33 -0.48 5.86 1.79
N PHE A 34 -0.68 4.60 2.18
CA PHE A 34 0.38 3.78 2.79
C PHE A 34 1.57 3.59 1.86
N PHE A 35 1.34 3.43 0.55
CA PHE A 35 2.42 3.34 -0.44
C PHE A 35 3.29 4.60 -0.44
N HIS A 36 2.67 5.79 -0.44
CA HIS A 36 3.40 7.05 -0.41
C HIS A 36 4.01 7.37 0.96
N LEU A 37 3.52 6.75 2.03
CA LEU A 37 4.12 6.76 3.36
C LEU A 37 5.21 5.68 3.54
N GLN A 38 5.54 4.95 2.47
CA GLN A 38 6.55 3.87 2.43
C GLN A 38 6.25 2.68 3.36
N ASP A 39 5.03 2.57 3.85
CA ASP A 39 4.53 1.38 4.54
C ASP A 39 3.94 0.43 3.49
N TYR A 40 4.83 -0.27 2.80
CA TYR A 40 4.47 -1.11 1.68
C TYR A 40 3.70 -2.38 2.09
N GLU A 41 3.84 -2.83 3.35
CA GLU A 41 3.09 -3.97 3.86
C GLU A 41 1.61 -3.63 4.02
N GLN A 42 1.29 -2.50 4.67
CA GLN A 42 -0.09 -2.02 4.75
C GLN A 42 -0.64 -1.63 3.39
N ALA A 43 0.18 -1.01 2.54
CA ALA A 43 -0.21 -0.69 1.17
C ALA A 43 -0.68 -1.94 0.42
N GLN A 44 0.10 -3.02 0.47
CA GLN A 44 -0.24 -4.29 -0.17
C GLN A 44 -1.56 -4.85 0.37
N HIS A 45 -1.73 -4.88 1.69
CA HIS A 45 -2.95 -5.38 2.32
C HIS A 45 -4.21 -4.65 1.82
N TYR A 46 -4.21 -3.32 1.86
CA TYR A 46 -5.37 -2.52 1.42
C TYR A 46 -5.61 -2.59 -0.09
N LEU A 47 -4.54 -2.60 -0.90
CA LEU A 47 -4.65 -2.68 -2.35
C LEU A 47 -5.15 -4.06 -2.81
N LEU A 48 -4.77 -5.14 -2.13
CA LEU A 48 -5.30 -6.49 -2.42
C LEU A 48 -6.79 -6.54 -2.11
N ALA A 49 -7.21 -6.02 -0.95
CA ALA A 49 -8.61 -5.92 -0.59
C ALA A 49 -9.41 -5.09 -1.63
N ALA A 50 -8.86 -3.96 -2.08
CA ALA A 50 -9.46 -3.16 -3.15
C ALA A 50 -9.56 -3.95 -4.47
N GLY A 51 -8.52 -4.70 -4.83
CA GLY A 51 -8.47 -5.52 -6.04
C GLY A 51 -9.48 -6.66 -6.05
N HIS A 52 -9.72 -7.28 -4.90
CA HIS A 52 -10.79 -8.28 -4.76
C HIS A 52 -12.18 -7.69 -5.02
N ARG A 53 -12.42 -6.43 -4.63
CA ARG A 53 -13.70 -5.74 -4.87
C ARG A 53 -13.81 -5.16 -6.28
N GLN A 54 -12.70 -4.75 -6.86
CA GLN A 54 -12.63 -4.12 -8.18
C GLN A 54 -11.53 -4.75 -9.04
N PRO A 55 -11.67 -6.02 -9.46
CA PRO A 55 -10.60 -6.75 -10.16
C PRO A 55 -10.24 -6.14 -11.52
N LYS A 56 -11.16 -5.37 -12.11
CA LYS A 56 -10.95 -4.69 -13.40
C LYS A 56 -10.28 -3.32 -13.27
N ASP A 57 -10.09 -2.79 -12.06
CA ASP A 57 -9.45 -1.48 -11.87
C ASP A 57 -7.94 -1.53 -12.20
N ALA A 58 -7.55 -0.81 -13.25
CA ALA A 58 -6.17 -0.72 -13.71
C ALA A 58 -5.27 0.02 -12.71
N SER A 59 -5.82 0.98 -11.97
CA SER A 59 -5.09 1.78 -10.99
C SER A 59 -4.68 0.92 -9.80
N VAL A 60 -5.60 0.08 -9.31
CA VAL A 60 -5.32 -0.88 -8.23
C VAL A 60 -4.21 -1.85 -8.66
N ARG A 61 -4.31 -2.43 -9.87
CA ARG A 61 -3.28 -3.33 -10.39
C ARG A 61 -1.91 -2.67 -10.48
N ARG A 62 -1.85 -1.44 -10.99
CA ARG A 62 -0.61 -0.67 -11.09
C ARG A 62 0.04 -0.44 -9.73
N TYR A 63 -0.73 0.00 -8.74
CA TYR A 63 -0.20 0.22 -7.40
C TYR A 63 0.21 -1.09 -6.71
N LEU A 64 -0.49 -2.20 -6.94
CA LEU A 64 -0.08 -3.53 -6.45
C LEU A 64 1.29 -3.93 -7.01
N GLN A 65 1.51 -3.76 -8.31
CA GLN A 65 2.79 -4.07 -8.95
C GLN A 65 3.92 -3.20 -8.39
N LEU A 66 3.70 -1.90 -8.25
CA LEU A 66 4.68 -0.99 -7.65
C LEU A 66 5.01 -1.41 -6.20
N THR A 67 3.99 -1.68 -5.39
CA THR A 67 4.15 -2.11 -3.99
C THR A 67 4.93 -3.43 -3.88
N GLN A 68 4.67 -4.39 -4.77
CA GLN A 68 5.40 -5.67 -4.78
C GLN A 68 6.86 -5.50 -5.16
N SER A 69 7.17 -4.60 -6.10
CA SER A 69 8.56 -4.27 -6.47
C SER A 69 9.32 -3.69 -5.27
N GLU A 70 8.74 -2.70 -4.58
CA GLU A 70 9.35 -2.08 -3.38
C GLU A 70 9.59 -3.10 -2.26
N LEU A 71 8.59 -3.94 -1.94
CA LEU A 71 8.73 -5.00 -0.94
C LEU A 71 9.82 -6.02 -1.31
N SER A 72 9.94 -6.35 -2.59
CA SER A 72 10.95 -7.30 -3.06
C SER A 72 12.36 -6.73 -2.94
N SER A 73 12.53 -5.45 -3.27
CA SER A 73 13.80 -4.73 -3.08
C SER A 73 14.19 -4.67 -1.60
N TYR A 74 13.26 -4.26 -0.72
CA TYR A 74 13.51 -4.18 0.72
C TYR A 74 13.93 -5.53 1.32
N ARG A 75 13.22 -6.62 0.97
CA ARG A 75 13.56 -7.98 1.42
C ARG A 75 14.92 -8.44 0.90
N ARG A 76 15.30 -8.06 -0.33
CA ARG A 76 16.61 -8.41 -0.91
C ARG A 76 17.74 -7.72 -0.15
N GLU A 77 17.60 -6.42 0.14
CA GLU A 77 18.57 -5.64 0.90
C GLU A 77 18.75 -6.22 2.31
N GLN A 78 17.65 -6.50 3.02
CA GLN A 78 17.71 -7.13 4.34
C GLN A 78 18.43 -8.48 4.32
N LYS A 79 18.16 -9.32 3.32
CA LYS A 79 18.82 -10.62 3.16
C LYS A 79 20.32 -10.47 2.92
N GLN A 80 20.74 -9.50 2.10
CA GLN A 80 22.15 -9.23 1.85
C GLN A 80 22.87 -8.71 3.10
N LEU A 81 22.24 -7.80 3.84
CA LEU A 81 22.78 -7.30 5.10
C LEU A 81 23.00 -8.44 6.10
N TYR A 82 22.01 -9.32 6.25
CA TYR A 82 22.11 -10.47 7.15
C TYR A 82 23.25 -11.42 6.74
N LEU A 83 23.36 -11.75 5.45
CA LEU A 83 24.45 -12.60 4.95
C LEU A 83 25.83 -11.98 5.17
N GLY A 84 25.97 -10.65 5.05
CA GLY A 84 27.24 -9.94 5.30
C GLY A 84 27.63 -9.83 6.78
N MET A 85 26.68 -9.98 7.71
CA MET A 85 26.96 -9.98 9.16
C MET A 85 27.43 -11.33 9.70
N PHE A 86 27.09 -12.43 9.01
CA PHE A 86 27.35 -13.81 9.45
C PHE A 86 28.20 -14.62 8.47
N GLY A 87 28.76 -13.98 7.43
CA GLY A 87 29.64 -14.56 6.43
C GLY A 87 31.11 -14.27 6.67
#